data_AF-A0A955VNY4-F1
#
_entry.id   AF-A0A955VNY4-F1
#
_cell.length_a   1.000
_cell.length_b   1.000
_cell.length_c   1.000
_cell.angle_alpha   90.00
_cell.angle_beta   90.00
_cell.angle_gamma   90.00
#
_symmetry.space_group_name_H-M   'P 1'
#
loop_
_entity.id
_entity.type
_entity.pdbx_description
1 polymer ?
#
loop_
_entity_poly.entity_id
_entity_poly.type
_entity_poly.pdbx_seq_one_letter_code
_entity_poly.pdbx_strand_id
1 'polypeptide(L)' 'AMLALTVDAAMTTEPVTILPEQLAVEAVHLMEDRPSQISVLPVVDDDRSALGLVRLHDLVRAGVA' A
#
# COMPACT_ATOMS: atom_id res chain seq x y z
N ALA A 1 -21.91 -19.02 2.32
CA ALA A 1 -21.08 -18.84 1.11
C ALA A 1 -19.84 -17.98 1.42
N MET A 2 -19.98 -16.74 1.90
CA MET A 2 -18.83 -15.87 2.25
C MET A 2 -17.95 -16.41 3.40
N LEU A 3 -18.55 -17.13 4.37
CA LEU A 3 -17.84 -17.68 5.54
C LEU A 3 -16.86 -18.84 5.25
N ALA A 4 -16.85 -19.37 4.02
CA ALA A 4 -15.94 -20.45 3.62
C ALA A 4 -14.73 -19.95 2.81
N LEU A 5 -14.69 -18.67 2.43
CA LEU A 5 -13.61 -18.09 1.65
C LEU A 5 -12.39 -17.86 2.56
N THR A 6 -11.24 -18.41 2.20
CA THR A 6 -9.98 -18.13 2.90
C THR A 6 -9.45 -16.76 2.49
N VAL A 7 -8.64 -16.13 3.34
CA VAL A 7 -7.95 -14.88 3.01
C VAL A 7 -7.07 -15.06 1.77
N ASP A 8 -6.34 -16.18 1.70
CA ASP A 8 -5.48 -16.53 0.58
C ASP A 8 -6.23 -16.56 -0.77
N ALA A 9 -7.48 -17.07 -0.77
CA ALA A 9 -8.31 -17.14 -1.97
C ALA A 9 -8.91 -15.78 -2.40
N ALA A 10 -8.79 -14.73 -1.59
CA ALA A 10 -9.42 -13.43 -1.82
C ALA A 10 -8.44 -12.24 -1.86
N MET A 11 -7.24 -12.40 -1.30
CA MET A 11 -6.27 -11.33 -1.17
C MET A 11 -5.53 -11.06 -2.49
N THR A 12 -5.01 -9.84 -2.62
CA THR A 12 -3.95 -9.55 -3.58
C THR A 12 -2.66 -10.21 -3.10
N THR A 13 -2.18 -11.23 -3.79
CA THR A 13 -1.01 -12.04 -3.39
C THR A 13 0.30 -11.29 -3.54
N GLU A 14 0.40 -10.38 -4.51
CA GLU A 14 1.58 -9.56 -4.78
C GLU A 14 1.20 -8.07 -4.70
N PRO A 15 0.99 -7.54 -3.48
CA PRO A 15 0.68 -6.13 -3.33
C PRO A 15 1.89 -5.28 -3.72
N VAL A 16 1.61 -4.08 -4.22
CA VAL A 16 2.63 -3.04 -4.32
C VAL A 16 2.92 -2.53 -2.92
N THR A 17 4.19 -2.32 -2.61
CA THR A 17 4.69 -1.94 -1.28
C THR A 17 5.72 -0.84 -1.38
N ILE A 18 6.06 -0.22 -0.24
CA ILE A 18 7.13 0.77 -0.12
C ILE A 18 7.99 0.48 1.12
N LEU A 19 9.26 0.85 1.08
CA LEU A 19 10.16 0.81 2.24
C LEU A 19 9.95 2.05 3.13
N PRO A 20 10.15 1.96 4.46
CA PRO A 20 9.93 3.08 5.37
C PRO A 20 10.92 4.24 5.16
N GLU A 21 12.07 4.02 4.54
CA GLU A 21 13.08 5.04 4.23
C GLU A 21 12.73 5.86 2.99
N GLN A 22 11.81 5.37 2.15
CA GLN A 22 11.39 6.07 0.93
C GLN A 22 10.52 7.28 1.25
N LEU A 23 10.54 8.25 0.34
CA LEU A 23 9.87 9.52 0.56
C LEU A 23 8.35 9.37 0.45
N ALA A 24 7.63 10.13 1.26
CA ALA A 24 6.17 10.19 1.20
C ALA A 24 5.65 10.61 -0.19
N VAL A 25 6.39 11.47 -0.90
CA VAL A 25 6.03 11.87 -2.27
C VAL A 25 6.18 10.72 -3.27
N GLU A 26 7.13 9.81 -3.05
CA GLU A 26 7.27 8.59 -3.86
C GLU A 26 6.09 7.65 -3.61
N ALA A 27 5.59 7.58 -2.36
CA ALA A 27 4.38 6.84 -2.04
C ALA A 27 3.15 7.39 -2.81
N VAL A 28 2.99 8.72 -2.89
CA VAL A 28 1.90 9.35 -3.66
C VAL A 28 2.01 8.97 -5.13
N HIS A 29 3.18 9.13 -5.74
CA HIS A 29 3.39 8.75 -7.15
C HIS A 29 3.14 7.25 -7.38
N LEU A 30 3.64 6.38 -6.50
CA LEU A 30 3.45 4.93 -6.62
C LEU A 30 1.97 4.52 -6.53
N MET A 31 1.16 5.26 -5.77
CA MET A 31 -0.27 5.01 -5.61
C MET A 31 -1.10 5.54 -6.80
N GLU A 32 -0.75 6.72 -7.33
CA GLU A 32 -1.54 7.46 -8.32
C GLU A 32 -1.08 7.25 -9.77
N ASP A 33 0.24 7.16 -10.02
CA ASP A 33 0.84 7.02 -11.36
C ASP A 33 1.02 5.53 -11.73
N ARG A 34 -0.13 4.85 -11.85
CA ARG A 34 -0.19 3.46 -12.29
C ARG A 34 -1.53 3.14 -12.95
N PRO A 35 -1.62 2.07 -13.78
CA PRO A 35 -2.87 1.73 -14.47
C PRO A 35 -4.07 1.42 -13.56
N SER A 36 -3.81 0.92 -12.34
CA SER A 36 -4.82 0.64 -11.33
C SER A 36 -4.40 1.32 -10.04
N GLN A 37 -4.96 2.51 -9.80
CA GLN A 37 -4.67 3.34 -8.64
C GLN A 37 -5.10 2.64 -7.35
N ILE A 38 -4.36 2.89 -6.28
CA ILE A 38 -4.60 2.31 -4.95
C ILE A 38 -4.61 3.41 -3.89
N SER A 39 -5.45 3.26 -2.87
CA SER A 39 -5.55 4.25 -1.78
C SER A 39 -4.87 3.82 -0.48
N VAL A 40 -4.35 2.59 -0.45
CA VAL A 40 -3.64 1.99 0.68
C VAL A 40 -2.37 1.31 0.17
N LEU A 41 -1.25 1.63 0.79
CA LEU A 41 0.07 1.15 0.43
C LEU A 41 0.73 0.52 1.67
N PRO A 42 0.97 -0.80 1.67
CA PRO A 42 1.73 -1.46 2.72
C PRO A 42 3.17 -0.96 2.76
N VAL A 43 3.65 -0.73 3.98
CA VAL A 43 5.05 -0.43 4.28
C VAL A 43 5.70 -1.71 4.80
N VAL A 44 6.80 -2.11 4.18
CA VAL A 44 7.53 -3.34 4.49
C VAL A 44 9.00 -3.07 4.74
N ASP A 45 9.68 -3.95 5.45
CA ASP A 45 11.15 -3.96 5.53
C ASP A 45 11.80 -4.70 4.35
N ASP A 46 13.13 -4.78 4.36
CA ASP A 46 13.93 -5.47 3.34
C ASP A 46 13.60 -6.97 3.21
N ASP A 47 13.15 -7.60 4.30
CA ASP A 47 12.73 -9.00 4.33
C ASP A 47 11.25 -9.18 3.91
N ARG A 48 10.60 -8.11 3.43
CA ARG A 48 9.17 -8.02 3.08
C ARG A 48 8.22 -8.27 4.26
N SER A 49 8.68 -8.10 5.49
CA SER A 49 7.82 -8.15 6.67
C SER A 49 6.98 -6.87 6.76
N ALA A 50 5.69 -7.01 7.05
CA ALA A 50 4.79 -5.86 7.15
C ALA A 50 5.10 -5.02 8.40
N LEU A 51 5.47 -3.77 8.19
CA LEU A 51 5.71 -2.78 9.25
C LEU A 51 4.46 -1.93 9.51
N GLY A 52 3.65 -1.68 8.48
CA GLY A 52 2.45 -0.85 8.59
C GLY A 52 1.78 -0.56 7.26
N LEU A 53 0.94 0.47 7.25
CA LEU A 53 0.17 0.90 6.09
C LEU A 53 0.18 2.43 6.02
N VAL A 54 0.30 2.97 4.82
CA VAL A 54 0.06 4.38 4.52
C VAL A 54 -1.18 4.48 3.64
N ARG A 55 -2.01 5.49 3.88
CA ARG A 55 -3.21 5.75 3.07
C ARG A 55 -3.04 7.06 2.32
N LEU A 56 -3.47 7.09 1.07
CA LEU A 56 -3.32 8.27 0.21
C LEU A 56 -3.92 9.53 0.83
N HIS A 57 -5.11 9.42 1.44
CA HIS A 57 -5.77 10.59 2.04
C HIS A 57 -5.02 11.14 3.26
N ASP A 58 -4.24 10.32 3.97
CA ASP A 58 -3.43 10.77 5.10
C ASP A 58 -2.23 11.59 4.58
N LEU A 59 -1.63 11.17 3.45
CA LEU A 59 -0.55 11.91 2.78
C LEU A 59 -1.03 13.25 2.22
N VAL A 60 -2.17 13.26 1.51
CA VAL A 60 -2.77 14.48 0.97
C VAL A 60 -3.11 15.45 2.10
N ARG A 61 -3.69 14.97 3.21
CA ARG A 61 -3.98 15.79 4.39
C ARG A 61 -2.72 16.37 5.04
N ALA A 62 -1.60 15.64 4.99
CA ALA A 62 -0.31 16.10 5.48
C ALA A 62 0.36 17.13 4.55
N GLY A 63 -0.23 17.42 3.39
CA GLY A 63 0.32 18.37 2.41
C GLY A 63 1.41 17.77 1.52
N VAL A 64 1.47 16.44 1.41
CA VAL A 64 2.36 15.76 0.47
C VAL A 64 1.65 15.72 -0.88
N ALA A 65 2.06 16.60 -1.80
CA ALA A 65 1.57 16.69 -3.18
C ALA A 65 2.67 17.24 -4.10
#